data_AF-A0AA96XU96-F1
#
_entry.id   AF-A0AA96XU96-F1
#
_cell.length_a   1.000
_cell.length_b   1.000
_cell.length_c   1.000
_cell.angle_alpha   90.00
_cell.angle_beta   90.00
_cell.angle_gamma   90.00
#
_symmetry.space_group_name_H-M   'P 1'
#
loop_
_entity.id
_entity.type
_entity.pdbx_description
1 polymer ?
#
loop_
_entity_poly.entity_id
_entity_poly.type
_entity_poly.pdbx_seq_one_letter_code
_entity_poly.pdbx_strand_id
1 'polypeptide(L)'
;MNDTPGSDALKPLLGDTTLKDAFTHKRFDDGGYPGTYGSCTAANKIDYLLLSPELFLKVKAGGVYRKGMWPGTRPVRWETYPQIIKKENAGSDHAAVWVDLDI
;
A
#
# COMPACT_ATOMS: atom_id res chain seq x y z
N MET A 1 2.33 0.28 -9.74
CA MET A 1 3.00 -0.69 -10.65
C MET A 1 2.17 -1.96 -10.60
N ASN A 2 2.44 -2.99 -11.41
CA ASN A 2 1.62 -4.21 -11.39
C ASN A 2 2.51 -5.47 -11.33
N ASP A 3 3.53 -5.42 -10.48
CA ASP A 3 4.47 -6.52 -10.31
C ASP A 3 4.91 -6.62 -8.84
N THR A 4 5.47 -7.76 -8.49
CA THR A 4 5.81 -8.13 -7.11
C THR A 4 7.20 -7.64 -6.70
N PRO A 5 7.47 -7.45 -5.39
CA PRO A 5 8.73 -6.87 -4.92
C PRO A 5 9.99 -7.63 -5.33
N GLY A 6 9.87 -8.94 -5.59
CA GLY A 6 10.99 -9.80 -6.00
C GLY A 6 11.18 -9.94 -7.51
N SER A 7 10.35 -9.27 -8.33
CA SER A 7 10.43 -9.38 -9.79
C SER A 7 11.69 -8.72 -10.35
N ASP A 8 12.27 -9.33 -11.40
CA ASP A 8 13.42 -8.76 -12.10
C ASP A 8 13.09 -7.40 -12.72
N ALA A 9 11.85 -7.19 -13.16
CA ALA A 9 11.39 -5.94 -13.74
C ALA A 9 11.43 -4.76 -12.76
N LEU A 10 11.24 -5.01 -11.46
CA LEU A 10 11.29 -3.95 -10.45
C LEU A 10 12.67 -3.74 -9.83
N LYS A 11 13.66 -4.61 -10.08
CA LYS A 11 15.02 -4.48 -9.53
C LYS A 11 15.65 -3.09 -9.75
N PRO A 12 15.58 -2.48 -10.96
CA PRO A 12 16.15 -1.15 -11.15
C PRO A 12 15.46 -0.05 -10.34
N LEU A 13 14.16 -0.22 -10.04
CA LEU A 13 13.33 0.76 -9.34
C LEU A 13 13.29 0.57 -7.83
N LEU A 14 13.71 -0.59 -7.32
CA LEU A 14 13.69 -0.92 -5.88
C LEU A 14 15.07 -1.20 -5.30
N GLY A 15 16.01 -1.71 -6.10
CA GLY A 15 17.37 -2.09 -5.69
C GLY A 15 18.45 -1.12 -6.16
N ASP A 16 18.44 -0.74 -7.43
CA ASP A 16 19.48 0.09 -8.05
C ASP A 16 19.09 1.58 -8.11
N THR A 17 18.52 2.09 -7.01
CA THR A 17 18.03 3.47 -6.94
C THR A 17 18.24 4.09 -5.57
N THR A 18 18.24 5.42 -5.51
CA THR A 18 18.21 6.16 -4.24
C THR A 18 16.79 6.38 -3.73
N LEU A 19 15.77 6.10 -4.55
CA LEU A 19 14.38 6.21 -4.14
C LEU A 19 14.08 5.31 -2.94
N LYS A 20 13.22 5.79 -2.06
CA LYS A 20 12.80 5.11 -0.84
C LYS A 20 11.33 4.75 -0.95
N ASP A 21 11.00 3.49 -0.70
CA ASP A 21 9.61 3.05 -0.61
C ASP A 21 8.98 3.56 0.70
N ALA A 22 7.84 4.23 0.60
CA ALA A 22 7.09 4.72 1.75
C ALA A 22 6.80 3.65 2.81
N PHE A 23 6.62 2.37 2.42
CA PHE A 23 6.42 1.25 3.35
C PHE A 23 7.59 1.03 4.32
N THR A 24 8.78 1.52 3.97
CA THR A 24 9.98 1.41 4.83
C THR A 24 10.11 2.58 5.81
N HIS A 25 9.25 3.59 5.71
CA HIS A 25 9.29 4.75 6.60
C HIS A 25 8.76 4.39 7.99
N LYS A 26 9.47 4.79 9.05
CA LYS A 26 9.10 4.47 10.45
C LYS A 26 7.72 4.98 10.91
N ARG A 27 7.16 5.96 10.20
CA ARG A 27 5.83 6.54 10.47
C ARG A 27 4.74 6.02 9.52
N PHE A 28 5.06 5.00 8.73
CA PHE A 28 4.12 4.37 7.83
C PHE A 28 3.33 3.30 8.59
N ASP A 29 2.01 3.35 8.48
CA ASP A 29 1.10 2.37 9.06
C ASP A 29 0.43 1.56 7.93
N ASP A 30 0.85 0.30 7.79
CA ASP A 30 0.25 -0.62 6.82
C ASP A 30 -1.01 -1.31 7.35
N GLY A 31 -1.45 -0.98 8.57
CA GLY A 31 -2.63 -1.56 9.23
C GLY A 31 -2.49 -3.05 9.52
N GLY A 32 -1.26 -3.58 9.60
CA GLY A 32 -0.97 -5.00 9.82
C GLY A 32 -1.06 -5.87 8.56
N TYR A 33 -1.21 -5.26 7.38
CA TYR A 33 -1.29 -5.96 6.10
C TYR A 33 -0.23 -5.40 5.13
N PRO A 34 0.81 -6.17 4.78
CA PRO A 34 1.94 -5.63 4.00
C PRO A 34 1.65 -5.47 2.50
N GLY A 35 0.54 -6.03 1.99
CA GLY A 35 0.16 -5.94 0.57
C GLY A 35 -0.87 -4.87 0.28
N THR A 36 -1.10 -4.63 -1.01
CA THR A 36 -2.03 -3.62 -1.51
C THR A 36 -3.15 -4.23 -2.35
N TYR A 37 -2.97 -5.45 -2.87
CA TYR A 37 -3.96 -6.12 -3.72
C TYR A 37 -4.62 -7.33 -3.06
N GLY A 38 -5.91 -7.52 -3.32
CA GLY A 38 -6.68 -8.71 -2.96
C GLY A 38 -6.71 -8.99 -1.45
N SER A 39 -5.98 -10.01 -1.00
CA SER A 39 -5.85 -10.36 0.43
C SER A 39 -4.80 -9.54 1.19
N CYS A 40 -4.05 -8.67 0.49
CA CYS A 40 -2.99 -7.83 1.06
C CYS A 40 -1.88 -8.61 1.78
N THR A 41 -1.53 -9.79 1.27
CA THR A 41 -0.31 -10.50 1.68
C THR A 41 0.93 -9.78 1.14
N ALA A 42 2.10 -10.04 1.72
CA ALA A 42 3.35 -9.39 1.29
C ALA A 42 3.67 -9.63 -0.20
N ALA A 43 3.32 -10.82 -0.72
CA ALA A 43 3.45 -11.16 -2.13
C ALA A 43 2.55 -10.30 -3.04
N ASN A 44 1.45 -9.75 -2.51
CA ASN A 44 0.50 -8.89 -3.21
C ASN A 44 0.75 -7.39 -2.95
N LYS A 45 1.97 -7.01 -2.56
CA LYS A 45 2.39 -5.61 -2.54
C LYS A 45 2.81 -5.19 -3.94
N ILE A 46 1.85 -4.74 -4.74
CA ILE A 46 2.08 -4.38 -6.15
C ILE A 46 1.95 -2.87 -6.41
N ASP A 47 1.44 -2.13 -5.42
CA ASP A 47 1.41 -0.67 -5.43
C ASP A 47 2.56 -0.11 -4.58
N TYR A 48 3.24 0.90 -5.13
CA TYR A 48 4.46 1.48 -4.56
C TYR A 48 4.35 2.99 -4.61
N LEU A 49 4.76 3.64 -3.52
CA LEU A 49 4.95 5.07 -3.44
C LEU A 49 6.43 5.31 -3.16
N LEU A 50 7.17 5.61 -4.23
CA LEU A 50 8.61 5.82 -4.18
C LEU A 50 8.90 7.32 -4.05
N LEU A 51 9.63 7.68 -3.00
CA LEU A 51 10.01 9.04 -2.69
C LEU A 51 11.48 9.26 -2.96
N SER A 52 11.87 10.46 -3.41
CA SER A 52 13.27 10.86 -3.33
C SER A 52 13.71 10.92 -1.87
N PRO A 53 15.01 10.78 -1.57
CA PRO A 53 15.51 10.89 -0.20
C PRO A 53 15.06 12.18 0.52
N GLU A 54 15.00 13.29 -0.20
CA GLU A 54 14.61 14.60 0.33
C GLU A 54 13.13 14.65 0.71
N LEU A 55 12.25 14.06 -0.12
CA LEU A 55 10.82 13.94 0.20
C LEU A 55 10.57 12.93 1.31
N PHE A 56 11.34 11.84 1.34
CA PHE A 56 11.22 10.82 2.38
C PHE A 56 11.50 11.39 3.78
N LEU A 57 12.43 12.34 3.90
CA LEU A 57 12.72 13.05 5.15
C LEU A 57 11.57 13.97 5.60
N LYS A 58 10.70 14.38 4.69
CA LYS A 58 9.56 15.27 4.95
C LYS A 58 8.28 14.52 5.30
N VAL A 59 8.30 13.19 5.37
CA VAL A 59 7.11 12.38 5.68
C VAL A 59 6.67 12.60 7.14
N LYS A 60 5.48 13.19 7.30
CA LYS A 60 4.81 13.35 8.59
C LYS A 60 4.08 12.09 9.01
N ALA A 61 3.36 11.48 8.08
CA ALA A 61 2.63 10.24 8.26
C ALA A 61 2.49 9.53 6.91
N GLY A 62 2.11 8.26 6.93
CA GLY A 62 1.73 7.54 5.73
C GLY A 62 1.06 6.24 6.08
N GLY A 63 0.48 5.59 5.09
CA GLY A 63 -0.10 4.28 5.32
C GLY A 63 -0.86 3.73 4.14
N VAL A 64 -1.65 2.70 4.43
CA VAL A 64 -2.51 2.04 3.45
C VAL A 64 -3.98 2.16 3.85
N TYR A 65 -4.77 2.80 3.01
CA TYR A 65 -6.18 3.04 3.23
C TYR A 65 -7.03 1.98 2.53
N ARG A 66 -7.69 1.12 3.34
CA ARG A 66 -8.45 -0.06 2.84
C ARG A 66 -9.96 0.05 3.00
N LYS A 67 -10.47 1.15 3.56
CA LYS A 67 -11.89 1.27 3.87
C LYS A 67 -12.81 1.14 2.65
N GLY A 68 -12.29 1.44 1.46
CA GLY A 68 -12.96 1.27 0.16
C GLY A 68 -12.81 -0.11 -0.50
N MET A 69 -12.00 -1.02 0.06
CA MET A 69 -11.67 -2.31 -0.54
C MET A 69 -12.39 -3.46 0.18
N TRP A 70 -12.77 -4.50 -0.57
CA TRP A 70 -13.45 -5.66 0.00
C TRP A 70 -12.59 -6.39 1.05
N PRO A 71 -13.05 -6.56 2.31
CA PRO A 71 -12.22 -7.08 3.39
C PRO A 71 -12.14 -8.61 3.42
N GLY A 72 -12.80 -9.30 2.49
CA GLY A 72 -13.07 -10.72 2.58
C GLY A 72 -14.19 -11.04 3.57
N THR A 73 -14.57 -12.30 3.66
CA THR A 73 -15.72 -12.73 4.47
C THR A 73 -15.34 -13.54 5.70
N ARG A 74 -14.20 -14.25 5.69
CA ARG A 74 -13.76 -15.15 6.78
C ARG A 74 -12.23 -15.31 6.82
N PRO A 75 -11.53 -14.69 7.79
CA PRO A 75 -12.00 -13.59 8.63
C PRO A 75 -12.18 -12.29 7.81
N VAL A 76 -12.99 -11.38 8.32
CA VAL A 76 -13.03 -9.98 7.84
C VAL A 76 -11.72 -9.34 8.28
N ARG A 77 -10.94 -8.81 7.32
CA ARG A 77 -9.58 -8.33 7.59
C ARG A 77 -9.49 -6.89 8.11
N TRP A 78 -10.38 -6.01 7.67
CA TRP A 78 -10.40 -4.59 8.05
C TRP A 78 -11.82 -4.03 8.03
N GLU A 79 -12.01 -2.89 8.69
CA GLU A 79 -13.25 -2.12 8.63
C GLU A 79 -13.42 -1.48 7.25
N THR A 80 -14.65 -1.51 6.72
CA THR A 80 -15.02 -0.88 5.47
C THR A 80 -16.13 0.14 5.63
N TYR A 81 -16.36 0.93 4.58
CA TYR A 81 -17.56 1.76 4.52
C TYR A 81 -18.83 0.90 4.64
N PRO A 82 -19.89 1.38 5.33
CA PRO A 82 -21.14 0.63 5.50
C PRO A 82 -21.81 0.19 4.19
N GLN A 83 -21.55 0.91 3.10
CA GLN A 83 -22.07 0.65 1.76
C GLN A 83 -21.39 -0.56 1.09
N ILE A 84 -20.25 -1.02 1.61
CA ILE A 84 -19.52 -2.18 1.08
C ILE A 84 -20.06 -3.44 1.75
N ILE A 85 -21.21 -3.91 1.27
CA ILE A 85 -21.88 -5.11 1.79
C ILE A 85 -21.56 -6.37 0.96
N LYS A 86 -21.04 -6.20 -0.26
CA LYS A 86 -20.57 -7.27 -1.17
C LYS A 86 -19.34 -6.80 -1.94
N LYS A 87 -18.59 -7.75 -2.52
CA LYS A 87 -17.31 -7.49 -3.21
C LYS A 87 -17.46 -6.46 -4.34
N GLU A 88 -18.58 -6.50 -5.05
CA GLU A 88 -18.87 -5.62 -6.20
C GLU A 88 -19.16 -4.17 -5.79
N ASN A 89 -19.36 -3.90 -4.50
CA ASN A 89 -19.49 -2.54 -3.97
C ASN A 89 -18.15 -1.91 -3.60
N ALA A 90 -17.05 -2.67 -3.64
CA ALA A 90 -15.74 -2.11 -3.37
C ALA A 90 -15.41 -1.04 -4.42
N GLY A 91 -14.84 0.08 -3.98
CA GLY A 91 -14.38 1.14 -4.87
C GLY A 91 -13.12 0.73 -5.65
N SER A 92 -12.39 -0.27 -5.16
CA SER A 92 -11.24 -0.89 -5.82
C SER A 92 -10.93 -2.25 -5.17
N ASP A 93 -10.24 -3.12 -5.90
CA ASP A 93 -9.56 -4.32 -5.42
C ASP A 93 -8.09 -4.08 -5.02
N HIS A 94 -7.63 -2.83 -5.16
CA HIS A 94 -6.38 -2.32 -4.63
C HIS A 94 -6.64 -1.32 -3.49
N ALA A 95 -5.74 -1.33 -2.50
CA ALA A 95 -5.72 -0.36 -1.42
C ALA A 95 -4.99 0.91 -1.85
N ALA A 96 -5.43 2.06 -1.34
CA ALA A 96 -4.75 3.32 -1.60
C ALA A 96 -3.51 3.45 -0.69
N VAL A 97 -2.35 3.70 -1.28
CA VAL A 97 -1.11 4.02 -0.56
C VAL A 97 -0.97 5.54 -0.51
N TRP A 98 -0.69 6.10 0.66
CA TRP A 98 -0.59 7.55 0.83
C TRP A 98 0.57 7.93 1.76
N VAL A 99 1.04 9.16 1.59
CA VAL A 99 1.95 9.85 2.51
C VAL A 99 1.47 11.28 2.69
N ASP A 100 1.65 11.82 3.90
CA ASP A 100 1.51 13.24 4.21
C ASP A 100 2.91 13.86 4.32
N LEU A 101 3.11 14.98 3.63
CA LEU A 101 4.42 15.59 3.42
C LEU A 101 4.44 17.01 4.01
N ASP A 102 5.54 17.34 4.68
CA ASP A 102 5.84 18.69 5.15
C ASP A 102 6.58 19.49 4.07
N ILE A 103 5.83 20.09 3.14
CA ILE A 103 6.38 20.82 2.00
C ILE A 103 5.92 22.27 1.94
#